data_AF-A0A1Q4WUJ5-F1
#
_entry.id   AF-A0A1Q4WUJ5-F1
#
_cell.length_a   1.000
_cell.length_b   1.000
_cell.length_c   1.000
_cell.angle_alpha   90.00
_cell.angle_beta   90.00
_cell.angle_gamma   90.00
#
_symmetry.space_group_name_H-M   'P 1'
#
loop_
_entity.id
_entity.type
_entity.pdbx_description
1 polymer ?
#
loop_
_entity_poly.entity_id
_entity_poly.type
_entity_poly.pdbx_seq_one_letter_code
_entity_poly.pdbx_strand_id
1 'polypeptide(L)'
;MDTCPECGAVGDTPCGDLFRRLLALDHSRREPWGPLHGVAVACYRLQHPSSLAQGSHRFPLELLRAYVEGGAEAATRLTERARRANSHRARQRERTGAVPHPGVPTGFAVTIAEVAVDGGFPADRHPERVRAWAEATLAAW
;
A
#
# COMPACT_ATOMS: atom_id res chain seq x y z
N MET A 1 13.67 -19.40 -3.38
CA MET A 1 13.66 -17.94 -3.23
C MET A 1 13.69 -17.30 -4.58
N ASP A 2 12.54 -16.77 -4.98
CA ASP A 2 12.39 -15.99 -6.19
C ASP A 2 12.46 -14.50 -5.84
N THR A 3 12.93 -13.69 -6.79
CA THR A 3 12.94 -12.23 -6.65
C THR A 3 11.76 -11.65 -7.43
N CYS A 4 10.94 -10.83 -6.78
CA CYS A 4 9.85 -10.13 -7.45
C CYS A 4 10.44 -9.07 -8.42
N PRO A 5 10.08 -9.10 -9.71
CA PRO A 5 10.62 -8.16 -10.70
C PRO A 5 10.10 -6.73 -10.54
N GLU A 6 9.04 -6.52 -9.75
CA GLU A 6 8.43 -5.20 -9.54
C GLU A 6 9.02 -4.50 -8.31
N CYS A 7 8.99 -5.15 -7.14
CA CYS A 7 9.39 -4.52 -5.88
C CYS A 7 10.77 -4.97 -5.35
N GLY A 8 11.37 -5.99 -5.96
CA GLY A 8 12.65 -6.55 -5.51
C GLY A 8 12.56 -7.49 -4.30
N ALA A 9 11.36 -7.80 -3.80
CA ALA A 9 11.17 -8.72 -2.69
C ALA A 9 11.77 -10.10 -2.98
N VAL A 10 12.49 -10.67 -2.01
CA VAL A 10 13.05 -12.04 -2.10
C VAL A 10 12.29 -12.96 -1.15
N GLY A 11 11.77 -14.07 -1.66
CA GLY A 11 11.08 -15.04 -0.83
C GLY A 11 10.52 -16.23 -1.59
N ASP A 12 9.95 -17.19 -0.87
CA ASP A 12 9.32 -18.38 -1.46
C ASP A 12 7.82 -18.19 -1.71
N THR A 13 7.20 -17.20 -1.06
CA THR A 13 5.78 -16.87 -1.29
C THR A 13 5.67 -15.67 -2.22
N PRO A 14 4.91 -15.77 -3.33
CA PRO A 14 4.69 -14.64 -4.22
C PRO A 14 4.06 -13.42 -3.51
N CYS A 15 4.46 -12.22 -3.89
CA CYS A 15 3.95 -10.97 -3.29
C CYS A 15 2.41 -10.87 -3.34
N GLY A 16 1.80 -11.31 -4.44
CA GLY A 16 0.33 -11.33 -4.57
C GLY A 16 -0.37 -12.29 -3.59
N ASP A 17 0.30 -13.37 -3.18
CA ASP A 17 -0.23 -14.34 -2.21
C ASP A 17 -0.16 -13.78 -0.80
N LEU A 18 0.97 -13.17 -0.44
CA LEU A 18 1.11 -12.41 0.80
C LEU A 18 0.08 -11.28 0.88
N PHE A 19 -0.11 -10.55 -0.20
CA PHE A 19 -1.08 -9.45 -0.24
C PHE A 19 -2.52 -9.93 -0.03
N ARG A 20 -2.92 -11.04 -0.66
CA ARG A 20 -4.24 -11.66 -0.42
C ARG A 20 -4.43 -12.09 1.03
N ARG A 21 -3.39 -12.63 1.68
CA ARG A 21 -3.42 -12.98 3.11
C ARG A 21 -3.59 -11.74 3.98
N LEU A 22 -2.85 -10.66 3.70
CA LEU A 22 -2.98 -9.40 4.42
C LEU A 22 -4.39 -8.81 4.27
N LEU A 23 -4.94 -8.78 3.05
CA LEU A 23 -6.29 -8.29 2.80
C LEU A 23 -7.37 -9.08 3.54
N ALA A 24 -7.18 -10.40 3.70
CA ALA A 24 -8.10 -11.20 4.51
C ALA A 24 -8.10 -10.78 5.98
N LEU A 25 -6.92 -10.43 6.53
CA LEU A 25 -6.79 -9.93 7.90
C LEU A 25 -7.36 -8.51 8.03
N ASP A 26 -7.07 -7.62 7.08
CA ASP A 26 -7.65 -6.27 7.02
C ASP A 26 -9.19 -6.31 7.04
N HIS A 27 -9.78 -7.27 6.31
CA HIS A 27 -11.24 -7.42 6.23
C HIS A 27 -11.88 -7.78 7.57
N SER A 28 -11.13 -8.34 8.53
CA SER A 28 -11.62 -8.57 9.89
C SER A 28 -12.00 -7.26 10.61
N ARG A 29 -11.48 -6.10 10.14
CA ARG A 29 -11.61 -4.78 10.76
C ARG A 29 -11.14 -4.69 12.21
N ARG A 30 -10.33 -5.66 12.65
CA ARG A 30 -9.76 -5.71 13.99
C ARG A 30 -8.35 -5.13 14.00
N GLU A 31 -7.96 -4.59 15.15
CA GLU A 31 -6.56 -4.26 15.37
C GLU A 31 -5.67 -5.51 15.34
N PRO A 32 -4.42 -5.38 14.86
CA PRO A 32 -3.82 -4.15 14.31
C PRO A 32 -4.06 -3.93 12.80
N TRP A 33 -4.61 -4.92 12.08
CA TRP A 33 -4.67 -4.93 10.61
C TRP A 33 -5.67 -3.94 10.02
N GLY A 34 -6.93 -4.00 10.47
CA GLY A 34 -8.05 -3.26 9.89
C GLY A 34 -7.79 -1.75 9.73
N PRO A 35 -7.33 -1.04 10.78
CA PRO A 35 -7.03 0.40 10.70
C PRO A 35 -5.92 0.76 9.70
N LEU A 36 -5.05 -0.19 9.33
CA LEU A 36 -3.90 0.04 8.46
C LEU A 36 -4.15 -0.35 7.00
N HIS A 37 -5.35 -0.87 6.67
CA HIS A 37 -5.72 -1.31 5.34
C HIS A 37 -5.34 -0.34 4.22
N GLY A 38 -5.71 0.95 4.37
CA GLY A 38 -5.43 1.97 3.36
C GLY A 38 -3.93 2.17 3.12
N VAL A 39 -3.13 2.12 4.18
CA VAL A 39 -1.67 2.26 4.13
C VAL A 39 -1.05 1.04 3.46
N ALA A 40 -1.43 -0.17 3.87
CA ALA A 40 -0.95 -1.42 3.28
C ALA A 40 -1.24 -1.52 1.78
N VAL A 41 -2.47 -1.16 1.36
CA VAL A 41 -2.85 -1.10 -0.05
C VAL A 41 -2.03 -0.05 -0.80
N ALA A 42 -1.80 1.13 -0.21
CA ALA A 42 -0.98 2.16 -0.84
C ALA A 42 0.47 1.70 -1.06
N CYS A 43 1.11 1.11 -0.05
CA CYS A 43 2.45 0.55 -0.17
C CYS A 43 2.51 -0.52 -1.27
N TYR A 44 1.62 -1.52 -1.22
CA TYR A 44 1.61 -2.60 -2.20
C TYR A 44 1.49 -2.08 -3.63
N ARG A 45 0.54 -1.19 -3.89
CA ARG A 45 0.31 -0.67 -5.25
C ARG A 45 1.46 0.20 -5.75
N LEU A 46 2.06 1.02 -4.88
CA LEU A 46 3.23 1.84 -5.23
C LEU A 46 4.48 1.01 -5.51
N GLN A 47 4.60 -0.17 -4.91
CA GLN A 47 5.71 -1.11 -5.18
C GLN A 47 5.42 -2.08 -6.34
N HIS A 48 4.17 -2.20 -6.77
CA HIS A 48 3.74 -3.09 -7.87
C HIS A 48 2.98 -2.28 -8.94
N PRO A 49 3.68 -1.51 -9.78
CA PRO A 49 3.07 -0.59 -10.73
C PRO A 49 2.23 -1.27 -11.81
N SER A 50 2.38 -2.58 -12.05
CA SER A 50 1.45 -3.34 -12.89
C SER A 50 0.00 -3.23 -12.40
N SER A 51 -0.20 -2.94 -11.11
CA SER A 51 -1.49 -2.71 -10.45
C SER A 51 -1.97 -1.24 -10.49
N LEU A 52 -1.17 -0.31 -11.01
CA LEU A 52 -1.47 1.13 -11.05
C LEU A 52 -1.88 1.59 -12.45
N ALA A 53 -3.01 2.29 -12.53
CA ALA A 53 -3.34 3.09 -13.70
C ALA A 53 -2.52 4.39 -13.72
N GLN A 54 -2.34 5.01 -14.89
CA GLN A 54 -1.63 6.28 -15.02
C GLN A 54 -2.21 7.34 -14.07
N GLY A 55 -1.34 8.04 -13.34
CA GLY A 55 -1.74 9.07 -12.37
C GLY A 55 -2.38 8.57 -11.08
N SER A 56 -2.67 7.27 -10.95
CA SER A 56 -3.29 6.69 -9.75
C SER A 56 -2.35 6.54 -8.55
N HIS A 57 -1.06 6.89 -8.70
CA HIS A 57 -0.06 6.92 -7.62
C HIS A 57 -0.19 8.14 -6.69
N ARG A 58 -0.80 9.24 -7.15
CA ARG A 58 -0.81 10.52 -6.41
C ARG A 58 -1.45 10.38 -5.02
N PHE A 59 -2.66 9.85 -4.97
CA PHE A 59 -3.37 9.68 -3.70
C PHE A 59 -2.69 8.67 -2.76
N PRO A 60 -2.22 7.48 -3.23
CA PRO A 60 -1.37 6.61 -2.43
C PRO A 60 -0.17 7.32 -1.82
N LEU A 61 0.58 8.15 -2.58
CA LEU A 61 1.72 8.91 -2.04
C LEU A 61 1.29 9.92 -0.97
N GLU A 62 0.22 10.67 -1.21
CA GLU A 62 -0.35 11.60 -0.21
C GLU A 62 -0.77 10.86 1.07
N LEU A 63 -1.36 9.68 0.93
CA LEU A 63 -1.78 8.84 2.06
C LEU A 63 -0.60 8.35 2.88
N LEU A 64 0.46 7.87 2.22
CA LEU A 64 1.67 7.44 2.91
C LEU A 64 2.35 8.60 3.64
N ARG A 65 2.46 9.79 3.02
CA ARG A 65 3.02 10.98 3.68
C ARG A 65 2.23 11.37 4.93
N ALA A 66 0.91 11.45 4.80
CA ALA A 66 0.03 11.74 5.94
C ALA A 66 0.19 10.70 7.08
N TYR A 67 0.34 9.42 6.74
CA TYR A 67 0.55 8.36 7.72
C TYR A 67 1.91 8.46 8.42
N VAL A 68 3.01 8.69 7.68
CA VAL A 68 4.34 8.77 8.26
C VAL A 68 4.49 10.00 9.16
N GLU A 69 3.94 11.14 8.74
CA GLU A 69 4.02 12.42 9.48
C GLU A 69 3.04 12.49 10.65
N GLY A 70 1.81 12.00 10.46
CA GLY A 70 0.70 12.22 11.39
C GLY A 70 0.00 10.94 11.89
N GLY A 71 0.54 9.77 11.59
CA GLY A 71 0.02 8.47 12.02
C GLY A 71 -1.31 8.08 11.38
N ALA A 72 -1.91 7.01 11.94
CA ALA A 72 -3.16 6.42 11.43
C ALA A 72 -4.34 7.41 11.41
N GLU A 73 -4.38 8.36 12.34
CA GLU A 73 -5.45 9.35 12.41
C GLU A 73 -5.38 10.33 11.23
N ALA A 74 -4.19 10.83 10.89
CA ALA A 74 -4.01 11.72 9.73
C ALA A 74 -4.36 11.02 8.41
N ALA A 75 -3.93 9.76 8.24
CA ALA A 75 -4.28 8.94 7.09
C ALA A 75 -5.80 8.71 6.98
N THR A 76 -6.46 8.46 8.12
CA THR A 76 -7.92 8.29 8.20
C THR A 76 -8.66 9.57 7.80
N ARG A 77 -8.26 10.73 8.32
CA ARG A 77 -8.86 12.03 7.96
C ARG A 77 -8.74 12.33 6.46
N LEU A 78 -7.58 12.02 5.87
CA LEU A 78 -7.36 12.19 4.43
C LEU A 78 -8.27 11.26 3.60
N THR A 79 -8.34 9.98 3.97
CA THR A 79 -9.20 9.00 3.31
C THR A 79 -10.67 9.40 3.37
N GLU A 80 -11.15 9.83 4.53
CA GLU A 80 -12.53 10.29 4.71
C GLU A 80 -12.83 11.54 3.87
N ARG A 81 -11.91 12.50 3.79
CA ARG A 81 -12.05 13.67 2.92
C ARG A 81 -12.13 13.28 1.44
N ALA A 82 -11.26 12.39 0.99
CA ALA A 82 -11.26 11.89 -0.39
C ALA A 82 -12.55 11.14 -0.73
N ARG A 83 -13.05 10.31 0.19
CA ARG A 83 -14.33 9.58 0.06
C ARG A 83 -15.50 10.55 -0.11
N ARG A 84 -15.58 11.60 0.73
CA ARG A 84 -16.60 12.66 0.61
C ARG A 84 -16.50 13.38 -0.72
N ALA A 85 -15.30 13.79 -1.14
CA ALA A 85 -15.09 14.46 -2.43
C ALA A 85 -15.51 13.59 -3.63
N ASN A 86 -15.23 12.28 -3.58
CA ASN A 86 -15.66 11.33 -4.61
C ASN A 86 -17.18 11.14 -4.65
N SER A 87 -17.86 11.12 -3.50
CA SER A 87 -19.34 11.05 -3.49
C SER A 87 -20.00 12.26 -4.16
N HIS A 88 -19.34 13.42 -4.17
CA HIS A 88 -19.80 14.60 -4.89
C HIS A 88 -19.39 14.61 -6.38
N ARG A 89 -18.20 14.08 -6.72
CA ARG A 89 -17.67 14.02 -8.09
C ARG A 89 -18.12 12.80 -8.91
N ALA A 90 -18.68 11.76 -8.28
CA ALA A 90 -19.21 10.57 -8.98
C ALA A 90 -20.32 10.88 -10.00
N ARG A 91 -20.88 12.11 -9.98
CA ARG A 91 -21.77 12.61 -11.04
C ARG A 91 -21.05 13.06 -12.32
N GLN A 92 -19.72 13.14 -12.33
CA GLN A 92 -18.91 13.53 -13.50
C GLN A 92 -17.53 12.87 -13.42
N ARG A 93 -17.35 11.68 -14.02
CA ARG A 93 -16.12 11.32 -14.77
C ARG A 93 -16.15 9.91 -15.34
N GLU A 94 -15.85 9.84 -16.64
CA GLU A 94 -15.45 8.63 -17.36
C GLU A 94 -14.06 8.16 -16.92
N ARG A 95 -13.86 6.84 -16.95
CA ARG A 95 -12.61 6.15 -16.59
C ARG A 95 -11.65 6.18 -17.77
N THR A 96 -10.57 6.95 -17.69
CA THR A 96 -9.45 6.86 -18.64
C THR A 96 -8.59 5.63 -18.33
N GLY A 97 -8.17 4.91 -19.37
CA GLY A 97 -7.43 3.65 -19.30
C GLY A 97 -6.05 3.76 -18.64
N ALA A 98 -5.56 2.63 -18.13
CA ALA A 98 -4.27 2.49 -17.47
C ALA A 98 -3.14 2.45 -18.52
N VAL A 99 -2.32 3.50 -18.60
CA VAL A 99 -1.01 3.45 -19.26
C VAL A 99 0.07 3.33 -18.17
N PRO A 100 1.02 2.38 -18.24
CA PRO A 100 2.12 2.29 -17.30
C PRO A 100 2.96 3.57 -17.28
N HIS A 101 3.39 4.01 -16.09
CA HIS A 101 4.26 5.18 -15.96
C HIS A 101 5.73 4.77 -16.14
N PRO A 102 6.49 5.34 -17.09
CA PRO A 102 7.94 5.17 -17.11
C PRO A 102 8.57 5.87 -15.89
N GLY A 103 9.40 5.18 -15.11
CA GLY A 103 10.13 5.76 -13.98
C GLY A 103 9.65 5.36 -12.58
N VAL A 104 8.86 4.28 -12.42
CA VAL A 104 8.53 3.74 -11.10
C VAL A 104 9.75 3.04 -10.50
N PRO A 105 10.08 3.25 -9.20
CA PRO A 105 11.18 2.56 -8.55
C PRO A 105 10.96 1.05 -8.53
N THR A 106 12.04 0.28 -8.72
CA THR A 106 11.99 -1.20 -8.74
C THR A 106 12.73 -1.85 -7.57
N GLY A 107 13.34 -1.04 -6.70
CA GLY A 107 14.06 -1.50 -5.51
C GLY A 107 13.60 -0.75 -4.28
N PHE A 108 13.09 -1.48 -3.29
CA PHE A 108 12.64 -0.93 -2.02
C PHE A 108 13.37 -1.61 -0.87
N ALA A 109 13.76 -0.84 0.14
CA ALA A 109 14.46 -1.37 1.31
C ALA A 109 13.56 -2.26 2.19
N VAL A 110 12.24 -2.06 2.13
CA VAL A 110 11.23 -2.86 2.82
C VAL A 110 10.11 -3.15 1.83
N THR A 111 9.76 -4.41 1.69
CA THR A 111 8.68 -4.90 0.84
C THR A 111 7.64 -5.67 1.66
N ILE A 112 6.60 -6.18 1.00
CA ILE A 112 5.62 -7.05 1.68
C ILE A 112 6.25 -8.32 2.26
N ALA A 113 7.40 -8.77 1.72
CA ALA A 113 8.11 -9.94 2.25
C ALA A 113 8.70 -9.65 3.64
N GLU A 114 9.24 -8.46 3.90
CA GLU A 114 9.74 -8.08 5.24
C GLU A 114 8.61 -7.76 6.23
N VAL A 115 7.44 -7.34 5.73
CA VAL A 115 6.26 -7.14 6.58
C VAL A 115 5.65 -8.48 7.01
N ALA A 116 5.72 -9.48 6.13
CA ALA A 116 5.32 -10.84 6.41
C ALA A 116 6.41 -11.58 7.22
N VAL A 117 6.06 -12.10 8.38
CA VAL A 117 6.96 -12.95 9.18
C VAL A 117 6.56 -14.40 8.92
N ASP A 118 7.50 -15.19 8.39
CA ASP A 118 7.29 -16.60 8.02
C ASP A 118 6.04 -16.83 7.14
N GLY A 119 5.77 -15.87 6.24
CA GLY A 119 4.62 -15.90 5.32
C GLY A 119 3.27 -15.52 5.95
N GLY A 120 3.24 -15.12 7.22
CA GLY A 120 2.08 -14.59 7.93
C GLY A 120 2.25 -13.12 8.33
N PHE A 121 1.21 -12.53 8.91
CA PHE A 121 1.24 -11.15 9.41
C PHE A 121 0.89 -11.13 10.90
N PRO A 122 1.84 -11.49 11.79
CA PRO A 122 1.58 -11.55 13.21
C PRO A 122 1.14 -10.18 13.73
N ALA A 123 0.19 -10.15 14.67
CA ALA A 123 -0.30 -8.91 15.25
C ALA A 123 0.83 -8.14 15.96
N ASP A 124 1.72 -8.88 16.63
CA ASP A 124 2.87 -8.29 17.31
C ASP A 124 3.73 -7.48 16.32
N ARG A 125 3.98 -6.23 16.69
CA ARG A 125 4.73 -5.24 15.93
C ARG A 125 4.28 -5.00 14.48
N HIS A 126 3.04 -5.37 14.13
CA HIS A 126 2.52 -5.16 12.78
C HIS A 126 2.49 -3.68 12.38
N PRO A 127 2.01 -2.75 13.24
CA PRO A 127 2.02 -1.33 12.91
C PRO A 127 3.42 -0.79 12.58
N GLU A 128 4.45 -1.23 13.30
CA GLU A 128 5.84 -0.83 13.11
C GLU A 128 6.38 -1.34 11.77
N ARG A 129 6.06 -2.59 11.40
CA ARG A 129 6.43 -3.12 10.08
C ARG A 129 5.74 -2.38 8.94
N VAL A 130 4.45 -2.08 9.10
CA VAL A 130 3.70 -1.28 8.11
C VAL A 130 4.25 0.14 8.00
N ARG A 131 4.67 0.74 9.12
CA ARG A 131 5.35 2.05 9.13
C ARG A 131 6.69 2.01 8.39
N ALA A 132 7.54 1.04 8.69
CA ALA A 132 8.80 0.86 7.97
C ALA A 132 8.58 0.65 6.47
N TRP A 133 7.52 -0.09 6.09
CA TRP A 133 7.14 -0.29 4.70
C TRP A 133 6.69 1.01 4.02
N ALA A 134 5.89 1.83 4.70
CA ALA A 134 5.47 3.13 4.21
C ALA A 134 6.66 4.10 4.03
N GLU A 135 7.55 4.16 5.01
CA GLU A 135 8.76 4.99 4.97
C GLU A 135 9.70 4.58 3.82
N ALA A 136 9.97 3.28 3.66
CA ALA A 136 10.79 2.77 2.57
C ALA A 136 10.15 2.99 1.19
N THR A 137 8.83 2.88 1.09
CA THR A 137 8.10 3.19 -0.14
C THR A 137 8.24 4.67 -0.50
N LEU A 138 8.05 5.57 0.45
CA LEU A 138 8.22 7.01 0.22
C LEU A 138 9.66 7.40 -0.11
N ALA A 139 10.66 6.77 0.51
CA ALA A 139 12.06 7.09 0.26
C ALA A 139 12.50 6.78 -1.19
N ALA A 140 11.82 5.84 -1.85
CA ALA A 140 12.13 5.46 -3.22
C ALA A 140 11.38 6.30 -4.28
N TRP A 141 10.26 6.94 -3.92
CA TRP A 141 9.36 7.68 -4.82
C TRP A 141 9.58 9.20 -4.80
#